data_AF-A0A0P8AH82-F1
#
_entry.id   AF-A0A0P8AH82-F1
#
_cell.length_a   1.000
_cell.length_b   1.000
_cell.length_c   1.000
_cell.angle_alpha   90.00
_cell.angle_beta   90.00
_cell.angle_gamma   90.00
#
_symmetry.space_group_name_H-M   'P 1'
#
loop_
_entity.id
_entity.type
_entity.pdbx_description
1 polymer ?
#
loop_
_entity_poly.entity_id
_entity_poly.type
_entity_poly.pdbx_seq_one_letter_code
_entity_poly.pdbx_strand_id
1 'polypeptide(L)'
;MSNRISNEDLAHLIQKGESVSFEYKQELGTEIKEKLSTYFAAFANTEGGLFVLGINKLRKTVGYSLEDKDRDYISQQAQNCRPQVKIDIEEMNFDNNKIVIIYVYKSDNTIHTDKRARFPVRVGGNMDYLDITGLIPLVRSKLGLDYESIRPGILSQPSWLGSSEAKTKAKKEEIDLIIDSIKDDNKEVRLEGLRELELLIFKREISDKSEIHDLLENLFVDEYPKVRRSLLHFLALMIRLTKNKESKKKLIDRYDKHIMNIIEKDLDLEVRFEAINTLLEMNDARIIKPIIRIVINESDENYNRLSSSFGVLLVLDDELKLKFKSELFKELKKSGQPDNIKERIKNVLEIIRKTY
;
A
#
# COMPACT_ATOMS: atom_id res chain seq x y z
N MET A 1 8.84 -29.34 -5.22
CA MET A 1 8.40 -30.72 -4.99
C MET A 1 7.38 -30.68 -3.86
N SER A 2 6.12 -31.03 -4.10
CA SER A 2 5.11 -31.10 -3.03
C SER A 2 5.35 -32.39 -2.24
N ASN A 3 5.71 -32.26 -0.97
CA ASN A 3 5.97 -33.39 -0.09
C ASN A 3 4.61 -33.86 0.45
N ARG A 4 4.07 -34.93 -0.13
CA ARG A 4 2.78 -35.52 0.30
C ARG A 4 2.95 -36.15 1.67
N ILE A 5 1.90 -36.11 2.49
CA ILE A 5 1.95 -36.62 3.87
C ILE A 5 2.00 -38.15 3.88
N SER A 6 2.79 -38.74 4.79
CA SER A 6 2.83 -40.19 4.99
C SER A 6 1.65 -40.68 5.84
N ASN A 7 1.33 -41.97 5.76
CA ASN A 7 0.33 -42.59 6.64
C ASN A 7 0.69 -42.40 8.13
N GLU A 8 1.96 -42.55 8.48
CA GLU A 8 2.44 -42.44 9.86
C GLU A 8 2.26 -41.02 10.40
N ASP A 9 2.65 -40.01 9.62
CA ASP A 9 2.47 -38.60 9.99
C ASP A 9 0.99 -38.23 10.13
N LEU A 10 0.15 -38.71 9.19
CA LEU A 10 -1.28 -38.46 9.24
C LEU A 10 -1.91 -39.09 10.49
N ALA A 11 -1.55 -40.34 10.83
CA ALA A 11 -2.01 -40.99 12.06
C ALA A 11 -1.62 -40.17 13.31
N HIS A 12 -0.41 -39.62 13.32
CA HIS A 12 0.07 -38.77 14.39
C HIS A 12 -0.73 -37.46 14.53
N LEU A 13 -1.09 -36.82 13.40
CA LEU A 13 -1.95 -35.63 13.38
C LEU A 13 -3.37 -35.93 13.86
N ILE A 14 -3.97 -37.03 13.41
CA ILE A 14 -5.29 -37.49 13.84
C ILE A 14 -5.30 -37.72 15.35
N GLN A 15 -4.26 -38.34 15.90
CA GLN A 15 -4.13 -38.58 17.33
C GLN A 15 -4.02 -37.28 18.13
N LYS A 16 -3.25 -36.29 17.64
CA LYS A 16 -3.12 -34.97 18.29
C LYS A 16 -4.42 -34.17 18.25
N GLY A 17 -5.20 -34.32 17.19
CA GLY A 17 -6.45 -33.60 16.97
C GLY A 17 -6.27 -32.29 16.18
N GLU A 18 -7.38 -31.56 16.01
CA GLU A 18 -7.40 -30.31 15.23
C GLU A 18 -6.42 -29.28 15.80
N SER A 19 -5.70 -28.59 14.92
CA SER A 19 -4.64 -27.64 15.27
C SER A 19 -4.54 -26.53 14.23
N VAL A 20 -3.60 -25.60 14.40
CA VAL A 20 -3.45 -24.45 13.50
C VAL A 20 -3.30 -24.87 12.02
N SER A 21 -2.72 -26.04 11.76
CA SER A 21 -2.44 -26.56 10.41
C SER A 21 -3.15 -27.89 10.10
N PHE A 22 -4.10 -28.33 10.93
CA PHE A 22 -4.82 -29.59 10.71
C PHE A 22 -6.30 -29.47 11.10
N GLU A 23 -7.18 -29.84 10.19
CA GLU A 23 -8.63 -29.89 10.38
C GLU A 23 -9.17 -31.18 9.75
N TYR A 24 -10.12 -31.84 10.40
CA TYR A 24 -10.75 -33.03 9.84
C TYR A 24 -12.26 -33.01 9.98
N LYS A 25 -12.94 -33.56 8.98
CA LYS A 25 -14.39 -33.78 8.97
C LYS A 25 -14.70 -35.16 8.44
N GLN A 26 -15.87 -35.66 8.84
CA GLN A 26 -16.34 -36.95 8.34
C GLN A 26 -16.70 -36.85 6.86
N GLU A 27 -17.39 -35.78 6.48
CA GLU A 27 -17.95 -35.61 5.15
C GLU A 27 -18.03 -34.13 4.75
N LEU A 28 -18.18 -33.89 3.44
CA LEU A 28 -18.42 -32.56 2.90
C LEU A 28 -19.92 -32.21 2.94
N GLY A 29 -20.50 -32.20 4.15
CA GLY A 29 -21.90 -31.84 4.37
C GLY A 29 -22.18 -30.34 4.19
N THR A 30 -23.45 -29.95 4.21
CA THR A 30 -23.91 -28.57 3.91
C THR A 30 -23.21 -27.50 4.75
N GLU A 31 -23.02 -27.73 6.05
CA GLU A 31 -22.35 -26.77 6.94
C GLU A 31 -20.87 -26.57 6.55
N ILE A 32 -20.18 -27.66 6.20
CA ILE A 32 -18.77 -27.61 5.82
C ILE A 32 -18.63 -26.96 4.44
N LYS A 33 -19.51 -27.30 3.49
CA LYS A 33 -19.57 -26.68 2.17
C LYS A 33 -19.65 -25.16 2.30
N GLU A 34 -20.56 -24.65 3.14
CA GLU A 34 -20.73 -23.22 3.35
C GLU A 34 -19.49 -22.50 3.92
N LYS A 35 -18.68 -23.20 4.73
CA LYS A 35 -17.51 -22.64 5.42
C LYS A 35 -16.18 -22.95 4.74
N LEU A 36 -16.16 -23.69 3.63
CA LEU A 36 -14.94 -24.24 3.07
C LEU A 36 -13.94 -23.14 2.62
N SER A 37 -14.44 -22.07 1.97
CA SER A 37 -13.60 -20.89 1.65
C SER A 37 -13.05 -20.18 2.90
N THR A 38 -13.80 -20.19 4.01
CA THR A 38 -13.31 -19.68 5.29
C THR A 38 -12.14 -20.50 5.82
N TYR A 39 -12.24 -21.83 5.79
CA TYR A 39 -11.12 -22.70 6.19
C TYR A 39 -9.88 -22.47 5.32
N PHE A 40 -10.05 -22.37 4.01
CA PHE A 40 -8.93 -22.17 3.08
C PHE A 40 -8.22 -20.84 3.31
N ALA A 41 -8.97 -19.74 3.44
CA ALA A 41 -8.39 -18.45 3.77
C ALA A 41 -7.70 -18.47 5.15
N ALA A 42 -8.30 -19.13 6.16
CA ALA A 42 -7.72 -19.24 7.50
C ALA A 42 -6.36 -19.95 7.51
N PHE A 43 -6.26 -21.08 6.81
CA PHE A 43 -5.00 -21.81 6.66
C PHE A 43 -3.98 -20.99 5.89
N ALA A 44 -4.33 -20.46 4.72
CA ALA A 44 -3.39 -19.70 3.89
C ALA A 44 -2.85 -18.44 4.59
N ASN A 45 -3.69 -17.77 5.39
CA ASN A 45 -3.30 -16.60 6.17
C ASN A 45 -2.35 -16.93 7.34
N THR A 46 -2.37 -18.18 7.82
CA THR A 46 -1.55 -18.66 8.93
C THR A 46 -0.36 -19.49 8.43
N GLU A 47 -0.33 -20.79 8.72
CA GLU A 47 0.81 -21.68 8.41
C GLU A 47 0.54 -22.61 7.21
N GLY A 48 -0.56 -22.40 6.50
CA GLY A 48 -1.13 -23.44 5.64
C GLY A 48 -1.67 -24.60 6.47
N GLY A 49 -1.99 -25.71 5.82
CA GLY A 49 -2.41 -26.91 6.55
C GLY A 49 -3.10 -27.96 5.69
N LEU A 50 -3.62 -28.97 6.39
CA LEU A 50 -4.37 -30.07 5.81
C LEU A 50 -5.81 -30.01 6.28
N PHE A 51 -6.74 -30.07 5.33
CA PHE A 51 -8.15 -30.30 5.59
C PHE A 51 -8.50 -31.71 5.10
N VAL A 52 -8.87 -32.61 6.02
CA VAL A 52 -9.08 -34.03 5.72
C VAL A 52 -10.56 -34.41 5.81
N LEU A 53 -11.06 -35.12 4.81
CA LEU A 53 -12.40 -35.72 4.82
C LEU A 53 -12.31 -37.23 5.04
N GLY A 54 -13.29 -37.80 5.74
CA GLY A 54 -13.37 -39.23 6.07
C GLY A 54 -12.95 -39.59 7.48
N ILE A 55 -12.85 -38.62 8.39
CA ILE A 55 -12.51 -38.82 9.80
C ILE A 55 -13.60 -38.22 10.68
N ASN A 56 -14.19 -39.02 11.57
CA ASN A 56 -15.27 -38.56 12.43
C ASN A 56 -14.77 -37.82 13.68
N LYS A 57 -15.70 -37.25 14.45
CA LYS A 57 -15.39 -36.50 15.69
C LYS A 57 -14.70 -37.35 16.77
N LEU A 58 -14.85 -38.67 16.71
CA LEU A 58 -14.17 -39.62 17.60
C LEU A 58 -12.77 -40.01 17.09
N ARG A 59 -12.24 -39.30 16.08
CA ARG A 59 -10.93 -39.54 15.44
C ARG A 59 -10.80 -40.93 14.81
N LYS A 60 -11.94 -41.52 14.42
CA LYS A 60 -11.96 -42.78 13.67
C LYS A 60 -12.06 -42.50 12.18
N THR A 61 -11.29 -43.24 11.39
CA THR A 61 -11.41 -43.26 9.94
C THR A 61 -12.72 -43.96 9.57
N VAL A 62 -13.59 -43.24 8.89
CA VAL A 62 -14.89 -43.75 8.38
C VAL A 62 -14.96 -43.72 6.86
N GLY A 63 -13.99 -43.07 6.23
CA GLY A 63 -13.84 -42.98 4.79
C GLY A 63 -14.68 -41.88 4.15
N TYR A 64 -14.20 -41.37 3.02
CA TYR A 64 -14.88 -40.44 2.13
C TYR A 64 -14.32 -40.65 0.72
N SER A 65 -15.18 -40.95 -0.25
CA SER A 65 -14.79 -41.07 -1.66
C SER A 65 -15.08 -39.76 -2.39
N LEU A 66 -14.11 -39.25 -3.15
CA LEU A 66 -14.26 -37.96 -3.80
C LEU A 66 -15.02 -38.11 -5.13
N GLU A 67 -16.24 -37.59 -5.19
CA GLU A 67 -16.96 -37.44 -6.45
C GLU A 67 -16.48 -36.20 -7.22
N ASP A 68 -16.60 -36.21 -8.56
CA ASP A 68 -16.19 -35.09 -9.41
C ASP A 68 -16.86 -33.77 -9.02
N LYS A 69 -18.15 -33.82 -8.67
CA LYS A 69 -18.91 -32.64 -8.20
C LYS A 69 -18.32 -32.02 -6.93
N ASP A 70 -17.78 -32.84 -6.04
CA ASP A 70 -17.17 -32.37 -4.80
C ASP A 70 -15.77 -31.81 -5.07
N ARG A 71 -15.01 -32.43 -5.98
CA ARG A 71 -13.71 -31.91 -6.45
C ARG A 71 -13.85 -30.52 -7.08
N ASP A 72 -14.85 -30.34 -7.94
CA ASP A 72 -15.16 -29.06 -8.57
C ASP A 72 -15.59 -28.03 -7.53
N TYR A 73 -16.45 -28.42 -6.58
CA TYR A 73 -16.89 -27.55 -5.49
C TYR A 73 -15.72 -27.09 -4.61
N ILE A 74 -14.86 -28.00 -4.19
CA ILE A 74 -13.66 -27.70 -3.40
C ILE A 74 -12.79 -26.68 -4.14
N SER A 75 -12.53 -26.93 -5.43
CA SER A 75 -11.73 -26.03 -6.28
C SER A 75 -12.38 -24.65 -6.40
N GLN A 76 -13.70 -24.59 -6.58
CA GLN A 76 -14.45 -23.34 -6.63
C GLN A 76 -14.37 -22.57 -5.31
N GLN A 77 -14.39 -23.24 -4.14
CA GLN A 77 -14.27 -22.54 -2.86
C GLN A 77 -12.89 -21.91 -2.65
N ALA A 78 -11.83 -22.54 -3.14
CA ALA A 78 -10.49 -21.93 -3.18
C ALA A 78 -10.45 -20.72 -4.13
N GLN A 79 -11.09 -20.82 -5.30
CA GLN A 79 -11.26 -19.72 -6.24
C GLN A 79 -12.14 -18.59 -5.71
N ASN A 80 -13.07 -18.85 -4.79
CA ASN A 80 -13.92 -17.82 -4.19
C ASN A 80 -13.21 -17.00 -3.11
N CYS A 81 -12.02 -17.42 -2.69
CA CYS A 81 -11.17 -16.58 -1.85
C CYS A 81 -10.61 -15.41 -2.66
N ARG A 82 -10.34 -14.28 -2.01
CA ARG A 82 -9.75 -13.09 -2.66
C ARG A 82 -8.51 -12.60 -1.89
N PRO A 83 -7.31 -12.64 -2.48
CA PRO A 83 -6.95 -13.35 -3.72
C PRO A 83 -7.21 -14.87 -3.62
N GLN A 84 -7.18 -15.59 -4.75
CA GLN A 84 -7.40 -17.03 -4.77
C GLN A 84 -6.40 -17.76 -3.87
N VAL A 85 -6.87 -18.74 -3.11
CA VAL A 85 -6.00 -19.63 -2.31
C VAL A 85 -5.53 -20.80 -3.18
N LYS A 86 -4.25 -21.15 -3.08
CA LYS A 86 -3.69 -22.34 -3.73
C LYS A 86 -3.97 -23.57 -2.88
N ILE A 87 -4.52 -24.62 -3.51
CA ILE A 87 -4.76 -25.92 -2.88
C ILE A 87 -4.32 -27.07 -3.79
N ASP A 88 -4.06 -28.24 -3.21
CA ASP A 88 -3.99 -29.52 -3.91
C ASP A 88 -4.94 -30.53 -3.26
N ILE A 89 -5.56 -31.41 -4.06
CA ILE A 89 -6.52 -32.41 -3.58
C ILE A 89 -5.99 -33.81 -3.90
N GLU A 90 -5.86 -34.64 -2.88
CA GLU A 90 -5.38 -36.02 -2.96
C GLU A 90 -6.40 -37.00 -2.37
N GLU A 91 -6.60 -38.13 -3.04
CA GLU A 91 -7.27 -39.29 -2.44
C GLU A 91 -6.21 -40.30 -1.98
N MET A 92 -6.36 -40.78 -0.75
CA MET A 92 -5.39 -41.66 -0.11
C MET A 92 -6.12 -42.81 0.59
N ASN A 93 -5.55 -44.02 0.53
CA ASN A 93 -6.02 -45.14 1.34
C ASN A 93 -5.35 -45.07 2.73
N PHE A 94 -6.14 -44.91 3.77
CA PHE A 94 -5.71 -44.84 5.17
C PHE A 94 -6.62 -45.75 6.01
N ASP A 95 -6.03 -46.65 6.81
CA ASP A 95 -6.76 -47.60 7.65
C ASP A 95 -7.89 -48.36 6.90
N ASN A 96 -7.54 -48.95 5.75
CA ASN A 96 -8.44 -49.67 4.83
C ASN A 96 -9.62 -48.85 4.25
N ASN A 97 -9.63 -47.53 4.45
CA ASN A 97 -10.65 -46.63 3.95
C ASN A 97 -10.03 -45.60 3.00
N LYS A 98 -10.79 -45.13 2.01
CA LYS A 98 -10.40 -43.97 1.21
C LYS A 98 -10.69 -42.70 1.98
N ILE A 99 -9.76 -41.75 2.00
CA ILE A 99 -9.93 -40.41 2.56
C ILE A 99 -9.50 -39.37 1.54
N VAL A 100 -9.93 -38.12 1.75
CA VAL A 100 -9.52 -36.98 0.91
C VAL A 100 -8.70 -36.03 1.73
N ILE A 101 -7.54 -35.65 1.21
CA ILE A 101 -6.63 -34.68 1.80
C ILE A 101 -6.60 -33.45 0.90
N ILE A 102 -6.97 -32.30 1.46
CA ILE A 102 -6.87 -31.01 0.80
C ILE A 102 -5.70 -30.27 1.44
N TYR A 103 -4.61 -30.14 0.69
CA TYR A 103 -3.45 -29.34 1.08
C TYR A 103 -3.76 -27.88 0.80
N VAL A 104 -3.69 -27.04 1.82
CA VAL A 104 -3.84 -25.59 1.70
C VAL A 104 -2.47 -24.96 1.92
N TYR A 105 -1.96 -24.28 0.90
CA TYR A 105 -0.64 -23.68 0.97
C TYR A 105 -0.65 -22.40 1.79
N LYS A 106 0.39 -22.22 2.63
CA LYS A 106 0.69 -20.93 3.26
C LYS A 106 0.92 -19.88 2.18
N SER A 107 0.40 -18.68 2.40
CA SER A 107 0.65 -17.54 1.53
C SER A 107 1.56 -16.54 2.24
N ASP A 108 2.79 -16.38 1.73
CA ASP A 108 3.77 -15.53 2.41
C ASP A 108 3.49 -14.04 2.22
N ASN A 109 3.13 -13.62 1.02
CA ASN A 109 3.06 -12.20 0.63
C ASN A 109 1.63 -11.71 0.36
N THR A 110 0.61 -12.44 0.81
CA THR A 110 -0.79 -12.15 0.49
C THR A 110 -1.70 -12.51 1.65
N ILE A 111 -2.71 -11.67 1.87
CA ILE A 111 -3.80 -11.94 2.80
C ILE A 111 -5.05 -12.27 1.99
N HIS A 112 -5.69 -13.37 2.37
CA HIS A 112 -6.86 -13.91 1.72
C HIS A 112 -8.12 -13.59 2.52
N THR A 113 -9.16 -13.21 1.80
CA THR A 113 -10.52 -13.16 2.32
C THR A 113 -11.31 -14.38 1.88
N ASP A 114 -12.33 -14.73 2.66
CA ASP A 114 -13.29 -15.76 2.28
C ASP A 114 -14.36 -15.21 1.31
N LYS A 115 -15.29 -16.08 0.87
CA LYS A 115 -16.38 -15.68 -0.05
C LYS A 115 -17.28 -14.56 0.47
N ARG A 116 -17.20 -14.22 1.76
CA ARG A 116 -17.98 -13.16 2.42
C ARG A 116 -17.12 -11.93 2.74
N ALA A 117 -15.94 -11.80 2.12
CA ALA A 117 -15.00 -10.70 2.30
C ALA A 117 -14.54 -10.49 3.77
N ARG A 118 -14.51 -11.57 4.56
CA ARG A 118 -13.93 -11.56 5.92
C ARG A 118 -12.47 -11.99 5.87
N PHE A 119 -11.72 -11.80 6.95
CA PHE A 119 -10.30 -12.18 7.06
C PHE A 119 -10.08 -13.30 8.09
N PRO A 120 -10.32 -14.57 7.72
CA PRO A 120 -10.21 -15.67 8.66
C PRO A 120 -8.75 -15.95 8.99
N VAL A 121 -8.51 -16.40 10.22
CA VAL A 121 -7.23 -16.91 10.70
C VAL A 121 -7.45 -18.12 11.60
N ARG A 122 -6.41 -18.93 11.78
CA ARG A 122 -6.39 -20.03 12.75
C ARG A 122 -5.80 -19.56 14.07
N VAL A 123 -6.53 -19.82 15.17
CA VAL A 123 -6.04 -19.63 16.54
C VAL A 123 -6.16 -20.98 17.23
N GLY A 124 -5.05 -21.72 17.28
CA GLY A 124 -5.08 -23.14 17.65
C GLY A 124 -5.95 -23.95 16.68
N GLY A 125 -6.84 -24.80 17.19
CA GLY A 125 -7.79 -25.57 16.38
C GLY A 125 -9.00 -24.78 15.87
N ASN A 126 -9.20 -23.54 16.33
CA ASN A 126 -10.40 -22.75 15.99
C ASN A 126 -10.13 -21.74 14.87
N MET A 127 -11.20 -21.33 14.20
CA MET A 127 -11.21 -20.19 13.29
C MET A 127 -11.61 -18.92 14.05
N ASP A 128 -10.90 -17.84 13.76
CA ASP A 128 -11.24 -16.48 14.19
C ASP A 128 -11.18 -15.52 12.98
N TYR A 129 -11.58 -14.27 13.18
CA TYR A 129 -11.57 -13.24 12.15
C TYR A 129 -10.76 -12.03 12.59
N LEU A 130 -9.83 -11.60 11.76
CA LEU A 130 -9.09 -10.38 12.02
C LEU A 130 -9.96 -9.16 11.80
N ASP A 131 -9.92 -8.25 12.76
CA ASP A 131 -10.31 -6.86 12.59
C ASP A 131 -9.09 -6.02 12.16
N ILE A 132 -9.24 -4.69 12.14
CA ILE A 132 -8.15 -3.79 11.75
C ILE A 132 -6.91 -3.93 12.66
N THR A 133 -7.11 -4.25 13.94
CA THR A 133 -6.03 -4.38 14.92
C THR A 133 -5.18 -5.63 14.67
N GLY A 134 -5.81 -6.71 14.20
CA GLY A 134 -5.13 -7.93 13.79
C GLY A 134 -4.58 -7.90 12.36
N LEU A 135 -5.25 -7.18 11.46
CA LEU A 135 -4.82 -7.06 10.06
C LEU A 135 -3.53 -6.26 9.91
N ILE A 136 -3.38 -5.13 10.61
CA ILE A 136 -2.19 -4.28 10.48
C ILE A 136 -0.89 -5.07 10.77
N PRO A 137 -0.77 -5.80 11.90
CA PRO A 137 0.39 -6.65 12.16
C PRO A 137 0.60 -7.74 11.11
N LEU A 138 -0.47 -8.39 10.64
CA LEU A 138 -0.36 -9.44 9.63
C LEU A 138 0.15 -8.89 8.29
N VAL A 139 -0.37 -7.73 7.86
CA VAL A 139 0.10 -7.02 6.66
C VAL A 139 1.59 -6.68 6.79
N ARG A 140 2.01 -6.15 7.94
CA ARG A 140 3.42 -5.83 8.21
C ARG A 140 4.32 -7.05 8.06
N SER A 141 3.93 -8.17 8.67
CA SER A 141 4.68 -9.43 8.61
C SER A 141 4.76 -9.99 7.19
N LYS A 142 3.66 -10.01 6.44
CA LYS A 142 3.61 -10.61 5.10
C LYS A 142 4.26 -9.75 4.01
N LEU A 143 4.20 -8.43 4.14
CA LEU A 143 4.73 -7.51 3.14
C LEU A 143 6.13 -6.98 3.50
N GLY A 144 6.71 -7.41 4.62
CA GLY A 144 8.04 -6.95 5.07
C GLY A 144 8.08 -5.44 5.34
N LEU A 145 6.96 -4.85 5.74
CA LEU A 145 6.83 -3.41 5.94
C LEU A 145 7.33 -3.06 7.35
N ASP A 146 8.62 -2.79 7.46
CA ASP A 146 9.22 -2.27 8.69
C ASP A 146 8.91 -0.77 8.83
N TYR A 147 8.41 -0.35 9.99
CA TYR A 147 7.77 0.97 10.18
C TYR A 147 8.73 2.14 9.98
N GLU A 148 10.05 1.90 10.09
CA GLU A 148 11.06 2.92 9.83
C GLU A 148 11.18 3.31 8.36
N SER A 149 10.76 2.44 7.44
CA SER A 149 10.95 2.64 5.99
C SER A 149 9.76 3.28 5.27
N ILE A 150 8.59 3.37 5.91
CA ILE A 150 7.36 3.86 5.27
C ILE A 150 6.70 4.93 6.14
N ARG A 151 6.89 6.19 5.75
CA ARG A 151 5.87 7.21 6.01
C ARG A 151 4.68 6.89 5.11
N PRO A 152 3.49 6.55 5.64
CA PRO A 152 2.35 6.24 4.80
C PRO A 152 1.72 7.54 4.27
N GLY A 153 2.30 8.10 3.21
CA GLY A 153 1.71 9.24 2.48
C GLY A 153 0.58 8.84 1.52
N ILE A 154 0.32 7.53 1.34
CA ILE A 154 -0.59 7.02 0.30
C ILE A 154 -1.85 6.32 0.86
N LEU A 155 -1.87 5.90 2.14
CA LEU A 155 -3.02 5.17 2.72
C LEU A 155 -3.74 5.87 3.88
N SER A 156 -3.43 7.14 4.16
CA SER A 156 -4.21 7.98 5.08
C SER A 156 -4.99 9.05 4.31
N GLN A 157 -5.88 8.64 3.42
CA GLN A 157 -7.01 9.51 3.05
C GLN A 157 -8.16 9.13 4.00
N PRO A 158 -8.38 9.87 5.10
CA PRO A 158 -9.55 9.63 5.94
C PRO A 158 -10.81 9.63 5.08
N SER A 159 -11.72 8.69 5.32
CA SER A 159 -13.02 8.56 4.64
C SER A 159 -13.88 9.83 4.66
N TRP A 160 -13.56 10.79 5.53
CA TRP A 160 -14.16 12.12 5.60
C TRP A 160 -13.75 13.07 4.47
N LEU A 161 -12.75 12.75 3.64
CA LEU A 161 -12.43 13.53 2.42
C LEU A 161 -13.48 13.37 1.31
N GLY A 162 -14.39 12.39 1.45
CA GLY A 162 -15.52 12.18 0.56
C GLY A 162 -16.81 12.86 1.00
N SER A 163 -16.86 13.52 2.18
CA SER A 163 -18.07 14.27 2.54
C SER A 163 -18.13 15.54 1.69
N SER A 164 -19.19 15.64 0.89
CA SER A 164 -19.53 16.81 0.09
C SER A 164 -20.03 17.99 0.95
N GLU A 165 -19.58 18.09 2.20
CA GLU A 165 -19.96 19.19 3.07
C GLU A 165 -19.28 20.46 2.58
N ALA A 166 -20.05 21.54 2.44
CA ALA A 166 -19.52 22.83 2.05
C ALA A 166 -18.50 23.29 3.10
N LYS A 167 -17.29 23.66 2.66
CA LYS A 167 -16.28 24.26 3.53
C LYS A 167 -16.88 25.51 4.18
N THR A 168 -16.60 25.69 5.46
CA THR A 168 -17.05 26.88 6.21
C THR A 168 -15.91 27.90 6.27
N LYS A 169 -16.20 29.17 6.56
CA LYS A 169 -15.14 30.17 6.74
C LYS A 169 -14.31 29.84 7.98
N ALA A 170 -12.99 29.98 7.88
CA ALA A 170 -12.11 29.87 9.03
C ALA A 170 -12.43 30.98 10.05
N LYS A 171 -12.51 30.61 11.33
CA LYS A 171 -12.68 31.56 12.43
C LYS A 171 -11.40 32.33 12.65
N LYS A 172 -11.51 33.56 13.17
CA LYS A 172 -10.33 34.39 13.42
C LYS A 172 -9.37 33.72 14.41
N GLU A 173 -9.91 33.13 15.47
CA GLU A 173 -9.13 32.46 16.51
C GLU A 173 -8.37 31.24 15.99
N GLU A 174 -8.94 30.53 15.00
CA GLU A 174 -8.26 29.41 14.31
C GLU A 174 -7.06 29.93 13.50
N ILE A 175 -7.24 31.05 12.81
CA ILE A 175 -6.18 31.67 11.99
C ILE A 175 -5.07 32.24 12.88
N ASP A 176 -5.44 32.98 13.93
CA ASP A 176 -4.49 33.59 14.86
C ASP A 176 -3.60 32.50 15.51
N LEU A 177 -4.20 31.38 15.95
CA LEU A 177 -3.45 30.25 16.52
C LEU A 177 -2.43 29.65 15.54
N ILE A 178 -2.82 29.47 14.27
CA ILE A 178 -1.90 28.95 13.23
C ILE A 178 -0.76 29.94 13.00
N ILE A 179 -1.08 31.22 12.87
CA ILE A 179 -0.09 32.27 12.61
C ILE A 179 0.95 32.29 13.73
N ASP A 180 0.50 32.29 14.99
CA ASP A 180 1.37 32.29 16.16
C ASP A 180 2.25 31.03 16.18
N SER A 181 1.67 29.86 15.91
CA SER A 181 2.40 28.59 15.92
C SER A 181 3.47 28.51 14.82
N ILE A 182 3.18 28.99 13.60
CA ILE A 182 4.12 28.93 12.48
C ILE A 182 5.21 30.00 12.60
N LYS A 183 4.97 31.11 13.32
CA LYS A 183 5.99 32.14 13.58
C LYS A 183 6.91 31.80 14.76
N ASP A 184 6.61 30.75 15.51
CA ASP A 184 7.37 30.38 16.71
C ASP A 184 8.82 30.02 16.37
N ASP A 185 9.76 30.41 17.24
CA ASP A 185 11.18 30.10 17.08
C ASP A 185 11.46 28.59 17.17
N ASN A 186 10.61 27.85 17.89
CA ASN A 186 10.71 26.40 18.02
C ASN A 186 10.16 25.68 16.78
N LYS A 187 11.04 24.95 16.10
CA LYS A 187 10.71 24.16 14.90
C LYS A 187 9.57 23.16 15.11
N GLU A 188 9.44 22.56 16.29
CA GLU A 188 8.40 21.57 16.56
C GLU A 188 7.03 22.26 16.64
N VAL A 189 6.97 23.46 17.21
CA VAL A 189 5.75 24.29 17.23
C VAL A 189 5.36 24.70 15.81
N ARG A 190 6.33 25.07 14.97
CA ARG A 190 6.07 25.37 13.55
C ARG A 190 5.55 24.16 12.77
N LEU A 191 6.11 22.98 13.02
CA LEU A 191 5.66 21.74 12.39
C LEU A 191 4.21 21.39 12.79
N GLU A 192 3.87 21.51 14.07
CA GLU A 192 2.49 21.32 14.52
C GLU A 192 1.55 22.40 13.98
N GLY A 193 2.00 23.65 13.86
CA GLY A 193 1.24 24.73 13.21
C GLY A 193 0.92 24.43 11.73
N LEU A 194 1.90 23.91 10.98
CA LEU A 194 1.69 23.45 9.60
C LEU A 194 0.75 22.25 9.54
N ARG A 195 0.82 21.35 10.52
CA ARG A 195 -0.06 20.18 10.62
C ARG A 195 -1.51 20.58 10.89
N GLU A 196 -1.74 21.53 11.79
CA GLU A 196 -3.08 22.09 12.05
C GLU A 196 -3.63 22.80 10.80
N LEU A 197 -2.78 23.56 10.10
CA LEU A 197 -3.16 24.20 8.83
C LEU A 197 -3.55 23.17 7.75
N GLU A 198 -2.81 22.05 7.66
CA GLU A 198 -3.13 20.92 6.80
C GLU A 198 -4.49 20.30 7.15
N LEU A 199 -4.82 20.13 8.43
CA LEU A 199 -6.11 19.58 8.83
C LEU A 199 -7.26 20.56 8.56
N LEU A 200 -7.02 21.85 8.73
CA LEU A 200 -8.02 22.90 8.53
C LEU A 200 -8.41 23.05 7.06
N ILE A 201 -7.50 22.80 6.10
CA ILE A 201 -7.81 22.95 4.67
C ILE A 201 -8.97 22.08 4.19
N PHE A 202 -9.23 20.97 4.88
CA PHE A 202 -10.35 20.09 4.56
C PHE A 202 -11.68 20.61 5.08
N LYS A 203 -11.68 21.39 6.17
CA LYS A 203 -12.89 21.87 6.86
C LYS A 203 -13.23 23.33 6.54
N ARG A 204 -12.21 24.14 6.23
CA ARG A 204 -12.31 25.60 6.13
C ARG A 204 -11.87 26.15 4.78
N GLU A 205 -12.47 27.27 4.38
CA GLU A 205 -11.98 28.12 3.29
C GLU A 205 -10.79 28.96 3.76
N ILE A 206 -9.57 28.51 3.43
CA ILE A 206 -8.31 29.15 3.83
C ILE A 206 -7.43 29.58 2.66
N SER A 207 -7.71 29.11 1.44
CA SER A 207 -6.90 29.40 0.24
C SER A 207 -6.95 30.84 -0.26
N ASP A 208 -7.84 31.68 0.30
CA ASP A 208 -7.98 33.09 -0.09
C ASP A 208 -7.47 34.05 1.01
N LYS A 209 -6.84 33.52 2.07
CA LYS A 209 -6.35 34.32 3.20
C LYS A 209 -4.92 34.80 2.93
N SER A 210 -4.76 36.08 2.58
CA SER A 210 -3.46 36.68 2.27
C SER A 210 -2.43 36.46 3.38
N GLU A 211 -2.84 36.63 4.65
CA GLU A 211 -1.97 36.46 5.83
C GLU A 211 -1.36 35.06 5.92
N ILE A 212 -2.12 34.02 5.53
CA ILE A 212 -1.61 32.64 5.47
C ILE A 212 -0.58 32.50 4.35
N HIS A 213 -0.82 33.09 3.19
CA HIS A 213 0.15 33.00 2.10
C HIS A 213 1.47 33.71 2.42
N ASP A 214 1.40 34.91 3.02
CA ASP A 214 2.58 35.68 3.40
C ASP A 214 3.43 34.91 4.43
N LEU A 215 2.77 34.19 5.32
CA LEU A 215 3.39 33.28 6.28
C LEU A 215 4.09 32.10 5.59
N LEU A 216 3.42 31.44 4.64
CA LEU A 216 3.97 30.31 3.90
C LEU A 216 5.18 30.71 3.03
N GLU A 217 5.19 31.91 2.46
CA GLU A 217 6.32 32.42 1.68
C GLU A 217 7.60 32.52 2.52
N ASN A 218 7.50 32.93 3.78
CA ASN A 218 8.64 33.03 4.69
C ASN A 218 9.23 31.65 5.04
N LEU A 219 8.42 30.59 5.02
CA LEU A 219 8.87 29.24 5.36
C LEU A 219 9.72 28.58 4.27
N PHE A 220 9.76 29.10 3.04
CA PHE A 220 10.63 28.56 2.00
C PHE A 220 12.12 28.70 2.32
N VAL A 221 12.48 29.64 3.19
CA VAL A 221 13.87 29.88 3.64
C VAL A 221 14.08 29.45 5.09
N ASP A 222 13.14 28.70 5.67
CA ASP A 222 13.29 28.16 7.03
C ASP A 222 14.57 27.33 7.14
N GLU A 223 15.31 27.46 8.23
CA GLU A 223 16.59 26.76 8.41
C GLU A 223 16.42 25.24 8.47
N TYR A 224 15.27 24.72 8.92
CA TYR A 224 15.04 23.29 9.10
C TYR A 224 14.41 22.66 7.85
N PRO A 225 15.08 21.65 7.24
CA PRO A 225 14.56 20.94 6.06
C PRO A 225 13.17 20.33 6.28
N LYS A 226 12.89 19.82 7.49
CA LYS A 226 11.58 19.24 7.82
C LYS A 226 10.45 20.25 7.70
N VAL A 227 10.66 21.51 8.08
CA VAL A 227 9.65 22.58 7.97
C VAL A 227 9.41 22.91 6.50
N ARG A 228 10.50 23.11 5.72
CA ARG A 228 10.40 23.36 4.27
C ARG A 228 9.68 22.22 3.54
N ARG A 229 9.96 20.96 3.91
CA ARG A 229 9.27 19.80 3.36
C ARG A 229 7.79 19.79 3.71
N SER A 230 7.44 20.07 4.97
CA SER A 230 6.04 20.12 5.42
C SER A 230 5.25 21.24 4.71
N LEU A 231 5.89 22.39 4.47
CA LEU A 231 5.35 23.47 3.65
C LEU A 231 5.02 22.99 2.22
N LEU A 232 5.96 22.34 1.53
CA LEU A 232 5.78 21.88 0.15
C LEU A 232 4.66 20.84 0.03
N HIS A 233 4.54 19.94 1.00
CA HIS A 233 3.42 19.00 1.12
C HIS A 233 2.08 19.73 1.27
N PHE A 234 2.01 20.72 2.17
CA PHE A 234 0.81 21.53 2.35
C PHE A 234 0.43 22.28 1.05
N LEU A 235 1.41 22.87 0.35
CA LEU A 235 1.17 23.55 -0.93
C LEU A 235 0.63 22.59 -1.98
N ALA A 236 1.17 21.37 -2.07
CA ALA A 236 0.68 20.33 -2.97
C ALA A 236 -0.79 19.99 -2.68
N LEU A 237 -1.16 19.84 -1.41
CA LEU A 237 -2.55 19.62 -0.99
C LEU A 237 -3.45 20.80 -1.33
N MET A 238 -3.01 22.04 -1.09
CA MET A 238 -3.77 23.24 -1.43
C MET A 238 -4.04 23.33 -2.94
N ILE A 239 -3.04 23.04 -3.76
CA ILE A 239 -3.15 22.99 -5.22
C ILE A 239 -4.12 21.89 -5.66
N ARG A 240 -4.03 20.70 -5.06
CA ARG A 240 -4.89 19.55 -5.37
C ARG A 240 -6.36 19.81 -5.03
N LEU A 241 -6.63 20.43 -3.89
CA LEU A 241 -7.99 20.68 -3.40
C LEU A 241 -8.64 21.90 -4.05
N THR A 242 -7.87 22.75 -4.74
CA THR A 242 -8.39 23.92 -5.45
C THR A 242 -9.06 23.49 -6.75
N LYS A 243 -10.40 23.50 -6.77
CA LYS A 243 -11.21 23.07 -7.92
C LYS A 243 -11.21 24.08 -9.07
N ASN A 244 -11.15 25.38 -8.77
CA ASN A 244 -11.19 26.44 -9.78
C ASN A 244 -9.84 26.55 -10.50
N LYS A 245 -9.83 26.42 -11.83
CA LYS A 245 -8.61 26.50 -12.66
C LYS A 245 -7.89 27.84 -12.55
N GLU A 246 -8.61 28.96 -12.46
CA GLU A 246 -8.03 30.30 -12.32
C GLU A 246 -7.39 30.48 -10.94
N SER A 247 -8.08 30.07 -9.87
CA SER A 247 -7.52 30.10 -8.51
C SER A 247 -6.30 29.18 -8.39
N LYS A 248 -6.36 27.97 -8.97
CA LYS A 248 -5.24 27.05 -9.05
C LYS A 248 -4.06 27.71 -9.76
N LYS A 249 -4.29 28.37 -10.90
CA LYS A 249 -3.26 29.10 -11.62
C LYS A 249 -2.64 30.24 -10.79
N LYS A 250 -3.45 31.03 -10.07
CA LYS A 250 -2.94 32.09 -9.20
C LYS A 250 -2.04 31.56 -8.08
N LEU A 251 -2.41 30.43 -7.47
CA LEU A 251 -1.57 29.75 -6.46
C LEU A 251 -0.24 29.28 -7.06
N ILE A 252 -0.32 28.68 -8.25
CA ILE A 252 0.85 28.24 -9.00
C ILE A 252 1.78 29.42 -9.28
N ASP A 253 1.27 30.48 -9.90
CA ASP A 253 2.04 31.66 -10.30
C ASP A 253 2.71 32.34 -9.09
N ARG A 254 2.04 32.31 -7.92
CA ARG A 254 2.56 32.87 -6.67
C ARG A 254 3.79 32.10 -6.16
N TYR A 255 3.71 30.79 -6.11
CA TYR A 255 4.77 29.96 -5.49
C TYR A 255 5.81 29.43 -6.48
N ASP A 256 5.59 29.61 -7.79
CA ASP A 256 6.41 29.05 -8.86
C ASP A 256 7.91 29.27 -8.66
N LYS A 257 8.30 30.53 -8.45
CA LYS A 257 9.71 30.91 -8.28
C LYS A 257 10.33 30.30 -7.03
N HIS A 258 9.55 30.19 -5.95
CA HIS A 258 10.02 29.60 -4.70
C HIS A 258 10.25 28.09 -4.87
N ILE A 259 9.30 27.38 -5.46
CA ILE A 259 9.38 25.93 -5.72
C ILE A 259 10.57 25.63 -6.65
N MET A 260 10.72 26.38 -7.74
CA MET A 260 11.87 26.21 -8.65
C MET A 260 13.21 26.49 -7.95
N ASN A 261 13.28 27.52 -7.11
CA ASN A 261 14.50 27.82 -6.35
C ASN A 261 14.86 26.69 -5.37
N ILE A 262 13.87 26.05 -4.72
CA ILE A 262 14.10 24.87 -3.88
C ILE A 262 14.68 23.72 -4.72
N ILE A 263 14.03 23.39 -5.84
CA ILE A 263 14.47 22.29 -6.72
C ILE A 263 15.93 22.49 -7.18
N GLU A 264 16.32 23.73 -7.46
CA GLU A 264 17.66 24.03 -7.98
C GLU A 264 18.73 24.15 -6.90
N LYS A 265 18.41 24.71 -5.73
CA LYS A 265 19.40 25.20 -4.76
C LYS A 265 19.30 24.61 -3.36
N ASP A 266 18.22 23.93 -3.00
CA ASP A 266 18.12 23.36 -1.67
C ASP A 266 19.18 22.27 -1.46
N LEU A 267 19.81 22.31 -0.28
CA LEU A 267 20.86 21.38 0.11
C LEU A 267 20.27 20.00 0.48
N ASP A 268 19.02 19.97 0.95
CA ASP A 268 18.35 18.75 1.35
C ASP A 268 17.64 18.11 0.15
N LEU A 269 18.08 16.91 -0.19
CA LEU A 269 17.57 16.16 -1.33
C LEU A 269 16.08 15.79 -1.18
N GLU A 270 15.60 15.49 0.03
CA GLU A 270 14.20 15.17 0.26
C GLU A 270 13.31 16.41 0.09
N VAL A 271 13.80 17.59 0.50
CA VAL A 271 13.10 18.86 0.25
C VAL A 271 13.02 19.16 -1.25
N ARG A 272 14.12 18.97 -2.00
CA ARG A 272 14.10 19.09 -3.47
C ARG A 272 13.07 18.15 -4.10
N PHE A 273 13.02 16.90 -3.63
CA PHE A 273 12.11 15.91 -4.15
C PHE A 273 10.64 16.24 -3.83
N GLU A 274 10.35 16.73 -2.62
CA GLU A 274 9.00 17.20 -2.27
C GLU A 274 8.56 18.38 -3.14
N ALA A 275 9.47 19.29 -3.50
CA ALA A 275 9.16 20.38 -4.43
C ALA A 275 8.85 19.87 -5.85
N ILE A 276 9.52 18.81 -6.30
CA ILE A 276 9.17 18.11 -7.55
C ILE A 276 7.76 17.50 -7.45
N ASN A 277 7.39 16.91 -6.31
CA ASN A 277 6.03 16.40 -6.08
C ASN A 277 4.98 17.51 -6.13
N THR A 278 5.28 18.70 -5.62
CA THR A 278 4.38 19.85 -5.74
C THR A 278 4.12 20.21 -7.22
N LEU A 279 5.15 20.23 -8.06
CA LEU A 279 5.01 20.48 -9.50
C LEU A 279 4.28 19.36 -10.25
N LEU A 280 4.33 18.13 -9.75
CA LEU A 280 3.57 17.01 -10.31
C LEU A 280 2.06 17.23 -10.18
N GLU A 281 1.58 17.77 -9.06
CA GLU A 281 0.17 18.17 -8.89
C GLU A 281 -0.29 19.27 -9.87
N MET A 282 0.70 19.97 -10.45
CA MET A 282 0.52 21.02 -11.44
C MET A 282 0.64 20.47 -12.88
N ASN A 283 1.02 19.20 -13.04
CA ASN A 283 1.28 18.53 -14.32
C ASN A 283 2.24 19.34 -15.22
N ASP A 284 3.31 19.85 -14.60
CA ASP A 284 4.24 20.79 -15.22
C ASP A 284 5.43 20.08 -15.87
N ALA A 285 5.76 20.40 -17.12
CA ALA A 285 6.87 19.78 -17.84
C ALA A 285 8.26 20.04 -17.25
N ARG A 286 8.41 21.08 -16.44
CA ARG A 286 9.69 21.45 -15.79
C ARG A 286 10.18 20.38 -14.82
N ILE A 287 9.33 19.45 -14.37
CA ILE A 287 9.72 18.32 -13.52
C ILE A 287 10.68 17.33 -14.19
N ILE A 288 10.66 17.25 -15.54
CA ILE A 288 11.35 16.21 -16.27
C ILE A 288 12.85 16.27 -16.01
N LYS A 289 13.45 17.46 -16.13
CA LYS A 289 14.89 17.65 -15.95
C LYS A 289 15.36 17.33 -14.51
N PRO A 290 14.73 17.85 -13.45
CA PRO A 290 15.05 17.49 -12.07
C PRO A 290 15.00 15.98 -11.81
N ILE A 291 13.98 15.28 -12.29
CA ILE A 291 13.88 13.82 -12.06
C ILE A 291 14.95 13.07 -12.84
N ILE A 292 15.24 13.45 -14.08
CA ILE A 292 16.35 12.86 -14.85
C ILE A 292 17.68 13.09 -14.13
N ARG A 293 17.90 14.28 -13.57
CA ARG A 293 19.09 14.57 -12.78
C ARG A 293 19.20 13.63 -11.57
N ILE A 294 18.10 13.34 -10.88
CA ILE A 294 18.08 12.36 -9.77
C ILE A 294 18.44 10.96 -10.28
N VAL A 295 17.85 10.54 -11.40
CA VAL A 295 18.10 9.21 -11.99
C VAL A 295 19.58 9.02 -12.34
N ILE A 296 20.21 10.05 -12.93
CA ILE A 296 21.55 9.94 -13.53
C ILE A 296 22.67 10.33 -12.56
N ASN A 297 22.49 11.39 -11.78
CA ASN A 297 23.60 12.04 -11.08
C ASN A 297 23.64 11.77 -9.56
N GLU A 298 22.57 11.24 -8.96
CA GLU A 298 22.55 10.95 -7.52
C GLU A 298 23.23 9.62 -7.19
N SER A 299 23.72 9.48 -5.96
CA SER A 299 24.30 8.22 -5.46
C SER A 299 23.26 7.09 -5.47
N ASP A 300 23.70 5.82 -5.50
CA ASP A 300 22.79 4.67 -5.48
C ASP A 300 21.90 4.68 -4.24
N GLU A 301 22.45 5.05 -3.09
CA GLU A 301 21.70 5.21 -1.84
C GLU A 301 20.59 6.26 -1.95
N ASN A 302 20.93 7.46 -2.44
CA ASN A 302 19.96 8.54 -2.61
C ASN A 302 18.88 8.19 -3.65
N TYR A 303 19.29 7.60 -4.78
CA TYR A 303 18.35 7.14 -5.79
C TYR A 303 17.41 6.09 -5.21
N ASN A 304 17.92 5.06 -4.55
CA ASN A 304 17.09 3.99 -4.00
C ASN A 304 16.09 4.54 -2.99
N ARG A 305 16.53 5.44 -2.09
CA ARG A 305 15.66 6.13 -1.12
C ARG A 305 14.50 6.86 -1.81
N LEU A 306 14.79 7.62 -2.87
CA LEU A 306 13.78 8.43 -3.57
C LEU A 306 12.93 7.65 -4.57
N SER A 307 13.48 6.59 -5.18
CA SER A 307 12.84 5.84 -6.26
C SER A 307 11.50 5.22 -5.85
N SER A 308 11.37 4.87 -4.56
CA SER A 308 10.12 4.41 -3.94
C SER A 308 8.96 5.40 -4.13
N SER A 309 9.29 6.69 -4.21
CA SER A 309 8.33 7.77 -4.34
C SER A 309 7.99 8.10 -5.80
N PHE A 310 8.64 7.48 -6.79
CA PHE A 310 8.37 7.73 -8.22
C PHE A 310 7.03 7.18 -8.69
N GLY A 311 6.26 6.48 -7.85
CA GLY A 311 4.89 6.06 -8.15
C GLY A 311 3.97 7.22 -8.56
N VAL A 312 4.28 8.45 -8.12
CA VAL A 312 3.61 9.69 -8.54
C VAL A 312 3.68 9.94 -10.05
N LEU A 313 4.64 9.36 -10.77
CA LEU A 313 4.74 9.52 -12.22
C LEU A 313 3.59 8.85 -12.99
N LEU A 314 2.85 7.94 -12.33
CA LEU A 314 1.69 7.28 -12.91
C LEU A 314 0.56 8.28 -13.23
N VAL A 315 0.45 9.38 -12.47
CA VAL A 315 -0.63 10.37 -12.65
C VAL A 315 -0.35 11.42 -13.72
N LEU A 316 0.82 11.38 -14.37
CA LEU A 316 1.11 12.26 -15.50
C LEU A 316 0.16 12.03 -16.68
N ASP A 317 -0.17 13.09 -17.40
CA ASP A 317 -0.91 12.96 -18.66
C ASP A 317 -0.06 12.33 -19.77
N ASP A 318 -0.72 11.93 -20.85
CA ASP A 318 -0.07 11.22 -21.96
C ASP A 318 0.99 12.07 -22.69
N GLU A 319 0.75 13.39 -22.81
CA GLU A 319 1.68 14.31 -23.47
C GLU A 319 3.00 14.40 -22.68
N LEU A 320 2.90 14.56 -21.36
CA LEU A 320 4.05 14.67 -20.49
C LEU A 320 4.76 13.34 -20.32
N LYS A 321 4.02 12.23 -20.23
CA LYS A 321 4.60 10.88 -20.28
C LYS A 321 5.42 10.67 -21.55
N LEU A 322 4.94 11.13 -22.70
CA LEU A 322 5.66 11.01 -23.97
C LEU A 322 6.94 11.85 -23.97
N LYS A 323 6.87 13.11 -23.54
CA LYS A 323 8.06 13.98 -23.39
C LYS A 323 9.09 13.37 -22.45
N PHE A 324 8.62 12.84 -21.32
CA PHE A 324 9.49 12.26 -20.32
C PHE A 324 10.17 10.97 -20.81
N LYS A 325 9.41 10.09 -21.48
CA LYS A 325 9.96 8.91 -22.17
C LYS A 325 11.01 9.29 -23.20
N SER A 326 10.75 10.31 -24.01
CA SER A 326 11.69 10.80 -25.03
C SER A 326 13.04 11.20 -24.42
N GLU A 327 13.02 11.96 -23.32
CA GLU A 327 14.24 12.36 -22.63
C GLU A 327 14.98 11.17 -21.99
N LEU A 328 14.27 10.22 -21.35
CA LEU A 328 14.90 9.01 -20.82
C LEU A 328 15.55 8.15 -21.92
N PHE A 329 14.94 8.04 -23.10
CA PHE A 329 15.54 7.36 -24.24
C PHE A 329 16.78 8.08 -24.78
N LYS A 330 16.80 9.42 -24.78
CA LYS A 330 18.01 10.18 -25.15
C LYS A 330 19.16 9.86 -24.19
N GLU A 331 18.88 9.80 -22.89
CA GLU A 331 19.88 9.49 -21.87
C GLU A 331 20.40 8.05 -21.98
N LEU A 332 19.52 7.09 -22.30
CA LEU A 332 19.90 5.69 -22.52
C LEU A 332 20.76 5.49 -23.78
N LYS A 333 20.58 6.33 -24.80
CA LYS A 333 21.36 6.29 -26.06
C LYS A 333 22.79 6.82 -25.90
N LYS A 334 23.10 7.57 -24.84
CA LYS A 334 24.46 8.10 -24.63
C LYS A 334 25.44 6.93 -24.43
N SER A 335 26.48 6.88 -25.26
CA SER A 335 27.54 5.89 -25.15
C SER A 335 28.28 6.06 -23.81
N GLY A 336 28.52 4.95 -23.10
CA GLY A 336 29.30 4.94 -21.85
C GLY A 336 28.51 5.17 -20.55
N GLN A 337 27.17 5.16 -20.57
CA GLN A 337 26.39 5.12 -19.33
C GLN A 337 26.77 3.88 -18.49
N PRO A 338 27.07 4.03 -17.19
CA PRO A 338 27.24 2.90 -16.28
C PRO A 338 25.99 2.01 -16.22
N ASP A 339 26.17 0.71 -15.97
CA ASP A 339 25.05 -0.24 -16.01
C ASP A 339 24.01 0.03 -14.91
N ASN A 340 24.43 0.49 -13.74
CA ASN A 340 23.49 0.90 -12.69
C ASN A 340 22.59 2.05 -13.19
N ILE A 341 23.13 3.07 -13.85
CA ILE A 341 22.32 4.18 -14.39
C ILE A 341 21.37 3.69 -15.50
N LYS A 342 21.80 2.77 -16.37
CA LYS A 342 20.90 2.15 -17.35
C LYS A 342 19.72 1.44 -16.68
N GLU A 343 19.97 0.67 -15.62
CA GLU A 343 18.91 0.00 -14.86
C GLU A 343 17.97 1.01 -14.19
N ARG A 344 18.50 2.09 -13.60
CA ARG A 344 17.67 3.17 -13.05
C ARG A 344 16.76 3.79 -14.10
N ILE A 345 17.28 4.08 -15.30
CA ILE A 345 16.50 4.63 -16.41
C ILE A 345 15.39 3.64 -16.83
N LYS A 346 15.71 2.35 -16.95
CA LYS A 346 14.73 1.29 -17.26
C LYS A 346 13.64 1.22 -16.21
N ASN A 347 13.98 1.29 -14.92
CA ASN A 347 13.01 1.28 -13.84
C ASN A 347 12.01 2.44 -13.95
N VAL A 348 12.48 3.66 -14.22
CA VAL A 348 11.57 4.81 -14.43
C VAL A 348 10.71 4.63 -15.69
N LEU A 349 11.28 4.10 -16.77
CA LEU A 349 10.51 3.78 -17.98
C LEU A 349 9.40 2.75 -17.69
N GLU A 350 9.67 1.71 -16.89
CA GLU A 350 8.66 0.73 -16.49
C GLU A 350 7.53 1.37 -15.67
N ILE A 351 7.85 2.28 -14.74
CA ILE A 351 6.83 3.03 -13.99
C ILE A 351 5.91 3.78 -14.97
N ILE A 352 6.49 4.51 -15.94
CA ILE A 352 5.70 5.28 -16.91
C ILE A 352 4.87 4.37 -17.85
N ARG A 353 5.27 3.12 -18.07
CA ARG A 353 4.54 2.16 -18.93
C ARG A 353 3.32 1.55 -18.28
N LYS A 354 3.29 1.40 -16.95
CA LYS A 354 2.22 0.72 -16.19
C LYS A 354 0.83 1.38 -16.24
N THR A 355 0.63 2.36 -17.11
CA THR A 355 -0.60 3.17 -17.24
C THR A 355 -1.22 3.12 -18.64
N TYR A 356 -0.88 2.13 -19.47
CA TYR A 356 -1.59 1.84 -20.72
C TYR A 356 -2.55 0.67 -20.56
#